data_AF-A0A7I7NLB0-F1
#
_entry.id   AF-A0A7I7NLB0-F1
#
_cell.length_a   1.000
_cell.length_b   1.000
_cell.length_c   1.000
_cell.angle_alpha   90.00
_cell.angle_beta   90.00
_cell.angle_gamma   90.00
#
_symmetry.space_group_name_H-M   'P 1'
#
loop_
_entity.id
_entity.type
_entity.pdbx_description
1 polymer ?
#
loop_
_entity_poly.entity_id
_entity_poly.type
_entity_poly.pdbx_seq_one_letter_code
_entity_poly.pdbx_strand_id
1 'polypeptide(L)'
;MSYLIAAPEMVSAAARDLASIGSAIGVANASAAPTTVVLAAGGDEVSAAIAALFSTHGQAYQALSVQAARFHEQFVQALSAGAVSYAAAEAANASPMQQALAVVNAPTQALIGRPLIGNGANATTPGGNGGDGGILFGNGGNGAAGNPGQAGGSGGAAGLIGNGGRGAAGGAGARGGHGGAGGLLFGNGGSGGAGGPGRQGQRRDRCGRRRRRQRRVVGRRGCRRHRRYRRHGC
;
A
#
# COMPACT_ATOMS: atom_id res chain seq x y z
N MET A 1 23.31 -27.25 -0.13
CA MET A 1 23.38 -25.95 0.57
C MET A 1 21.95 -25.55 0.89
N SER A 2 21.61 -25.31 2.16
CA SER A 2 20.30 -24.80 2.55
C SER A 2 20.27 -23.29 2.34
N TYR A 3 19.41 -22.81 1.45
CA TYR A 3 19.16 -21.37 1.30
C TYR A 3 18.20 -20.93 2.40
N LEU A 4 18.64 -19.96 3.21
CA LEU A 4 17.78 -19.26 4.17
C LEU A 4 17.18 -18.05 3.45
N ILE A 5 15.86 -18.01 3.35
CA ILE A 5 15.10 -16.84 2.89
C ILE A 5 14.41 -16.26 4.11
N ALA A 6 14.86 -15.10 4.57
CA ALA A 6 14.17 -14.33 5.61
C ALA A 6 13.27 -13.29 4.94
N ALA A 7 12.04 -13.15 5.44
CA ALA A 7 11.12 -12.07 5.07
C ALA A 7 11.01 -11.11 6.28
N PRO A 8 11.84 -10.05 6.37
CA PRO A 8 11.88 -9.15 7.52
C PRO A 8 10.52 -8.56 7.88
N GLU A 9 9.68 -8.29 6.88
CA GLU A 9 8.34 -7.75 7.06
C GLU A 9 7.44 -8.72 7.82
N MET A 10 7.50 -10.02 7.48
CA MET A 10 6.73 -11.07 8.16
C MET A 10 7.19 -11.26 9.60
N VAL A 11 8.50 -11.22 9.85
CA VAL A 11 9.06 -11.31 11.21
C VAL A 11 8.65 -10.09 12.04
N SER A 12 8.63 -8.89 11.44
CA SER A 12 8.17 -7.68 12.12
C SER A 12 6.68 -7.71 12.46
N ALA A 13 5.84 -8.31 11.61
CA ALA A 13 4.42 -8.50 11.88
C ALA A 13 4.22 -9.49 13.04
N ALA A 14 4.89 -10.64 12.99
CA ALA A 14 4.84 -11.63 14.06
C ALA A 14 5.29 -11.06 15.42
N ALA A 15 6.32 -10.21 15.44
CA ALA A 15 6.76 -9.53 16.67
C ALA A 15 5.66 -8.62 17.27
N ARG A 16 4.89 -7.93 16.42
CA ARG A 16 3.74 -7.12 16.88
C ARG A 16 2.60 -7.98 17.42
N ASP A 17 2.31 -9.09 16.76
CA ASP A 17 1.29 -10.04 17.24
C ASP A 17 1.68 -10.62 18.60
N LEU A 18 2.96 -10.99 18.77
CA LEU A 18 3.48 -11.46 20.06
C LEU A 18 3.42 -10.38 21.14
N ALA A 19 3.71 -9.12 20.82
CA ALA A 19 3.54 -8.02 21.77
C ALA A 19 2.08 -7.88 22.23
N SER A 20 1.13 -8.03 21.30
CA SER A 20 -0.31 -8.02 21.63
C SER A 20 -0.71 -9.19 22.54
N ILE A 21 -0.21 -10.39 22.25
CA ILE A 21 -0.40 -11.57 23.11
C ILE A 21 0.16 -11.33 24.51
N GLY A 22 1.39 -10.79 24.62
CA GLY A 22 2.02 -10.46 25.89
C GLY A 22 1.18 -9.47 26.71
N SER A 23 0.62 -8.45 26.05
CA SER A 23 -0.29 -7.51 26.70
C SER A 23 -1.58 -8.18 27.19
N ALA A 24 -2.18 -9.07 26.40
CA ALA A 24 -3.40 -9.79 26.79
C ALA A 24 -3.15 -10.70 28.00
N ILE A 25 -2.00 -11.40 28.02
CA ILE A 25 -1.57 -12.22 29.15
C ILE A 25 -1.33 -11.35 30.39
N GLY A 26 -0.71 -10.18 30.25
CA GLY A 26 -0.52 -9.24 31.35
C GLY A 26 -1.84 -8.80 32.00
N VAL A 27 -2.85 -8.47 31.17
CA VAL A 27 -4.20 -8.13 31.66
C VAL A 27 -4.85 -9.33 32.36
N ALA A 28 -4.74 -10.53 31.80
CA ALA A 28 -5.27 -11.74 32.40
C ALA A 28 -4.63 -12.02 33.78
N ASN A 29 -3.32 -11.89 33.89
CA ASN A 29 -2.59 -12.09 35.15
C ASN A 29 -2.95 -11.04 36.20
N ALA A 30 -3.14 -9.77 35.78
CA ALA A 30 -3.62 -8.72 36.67
C ALA A 30 -5.04 -9.02 37.19
N SER A 31 -5.93 -9.55 36.33
CA SER A 31 -7.29 -9.92 36.74
C SER A 31 -7.32 -11.11 37.72
N ALA A 32 -6.28 -11.94 37.71
CA ALA A 32 -6.10 -13.06 38.63
C ALA A 32 -5.48 -12.66 39.98
N ALA A 33 -5.12 -11.39 40.20
CA ALA A 33 -4.53 -10.92 41.45
C ALA A 33 -5.35 -11.25 42.72
N PRO A 34 -6.70 -11.24 42.74
CA PRO A 34 -7.48 -11.59 43.93
C PRO A 34 -7.23 -13.02 44.46
N THR A 35 -6.66 -13.92 43.66
CA THR A 35 -6.31 -15.29 44.08
C THR A 35 -5.18 -15.34 45.11
N THR A 36 -4.48 -14.22 45.39
CA THR A 36 -3.39 -14.16 46.37
C THR A 36 -3.86 -13.92 47.80
N VAL A 37 -5.15 -13.64 48.01
CA VAL A 37 -5.76 -13.27 49.30
C VAL A 37 -7.07 -14.02 49.52
N VAL A 38 -7.00 -15.35 49.46
CA VAL A 38 -8.17 -16.21 49.68
C VAL A 38 -8.54 -16.21 51.15
N LEU A 39 -9.82 -15.96 51.44
CA LEU A 39 -10.37 -15.99 52.79
C LEU A 39 -10.75 -17.43 53.18
N ALA A 40 -10.58 -17.78 54.46
CA ALA A 40 -11.04 -19.05 55.00
C ALA A 40 -12.58 -19.13 54.94
N ALA A 41 -13.11 -20.29 54.53
CA ALA A 41 -14.55 -20.52 54.43
C ALA A 41 -15.22 -20.71 55.81
N GLY A 42 -14.45 -21.17 56.80
CA GLY A 42 -14.87 -21.38 58.18
C GLY A 42 -13.82 -20.88 59.18
N GLY A 43 -14.19 -20.86 60.47
CA GLY A 43 -13.31 -20.45 61.57
C GLY A 43 -12.38 -21.54 62.09
N ASP A 44 -12.37 -22.71 61.45
CA ASP A 44 -11.54 -23.86 61.83
C ASP A 44 -10.14 -23.81 61.21
N GLU A 45 -9.20 -24.55 61.80
CA GLU A 45 -7.80 -24.56 61.39
C GLU A 45 -7.60 -25.18 59.99
N VAL A 46 -8.48 -26.09 59.56
CA VAL A 46 -8.40 -26.74 58.24
C VAL A 46 -8.76 -25.73 57.14
N SER A 47 -9.86 -24.99 57.31
CA SER A 47 -10.25 -23.89 56.42
C SER A 47 -9.16 -22.82 56.32
N ALA A 48 -8.54 -22.47 57.46
CA ALA A 48 -7.43 -21.52 57.49
C ALA A 48 -6.21 -22.03 56.72
N ALA A 49 -5.84 -23.31 56.90
CA ALA A 49 -4.71 -23.92 56.20
C ALA A 49 -4.94 -24.01 54.68
N ILE A 50 -6.16 -24.34 54.24
CA ILE A 50 -6.51 -24.40 52.81
C ILE A 50 -6.45 -23.00 52.18
N ALA A 51 -7.00 -21.99 52.83
CA ALA A 51 -6.94 -20.61 52.36
C ALA A 51 -5.50 -20.09 52.25
N ALA A 52 -4.65 -20.43 53.22
CA ALA A 52 -3.22 -20.12 53.18
C ALA A 52 -2.52 -20.81 52.00
N LEU A 53 -2.78 -22.11 51.76
CA LEU A 53 -2.21 -22.85 50.64
C LEU A 53 -2.52 -22.19 49.29
N PHE A 54 -3.80 -21.86 49.03
CA PHE A 54 -4.20 -21.21 47.78
C PHE A 54 -3.61 -19.80 47.64
N SER A 55 -3.57 -19.03 48.73
CA SER A 55 -2.97 -17.69 48.73
C SER A 55 -1.48 -17.74 48.40
N THR A 56 -0.73 -18.68 48.99
CA THR A 56 0.69 -18.89 48.67
C THR A 56 0.89 -19.36 47.23
N HIS A 57 0.01 -20.24 46.71
CA HIS A 57 0.06 -20.65 45.31
C HIS A 57 -0.19 -19.47 44.36
N GLY A 58 -1.19 -18.63 44.65
CA GLY A 58 -1.46 -17.42 43.89
C GLY A 58 -0.27 -16.45 43.88
N GLN A 59 0.39 -16.27 45.03
CA GLN A 59 1.59 -15.42 45.14
C GLN A 59 2.75 -15.97 44.30
N ALA A 60 2.99 -17.29 44.34
CA ALA A 60 4.01 -17.94 43.53
C ALA A 60 3.70 -17.83 42.03
N TYR A 61 2.44 -18.00 41.64
CA TYR A 61 2.00 -17.80 40.25
C TYR A 61 2.23 -16.35 39.78
N GLN A 62 1.90 -15.36 40.60
CA GLN A 62 2.12 -13.95 40.26
C GLN A 62 3.60 -13.62 40.10
N ALA A 63 4.46 -14.15 41.00
CA ALA A 63 5.90 -13.98 40.90
C ALA A 63 6.46 -14.58 39.59
N LEU A 64 6.03 -15.80 39.23
CA LEU A 64 6.41 -16.45 37.98
C LEU A 64 5.88 -15.69 36.75
N SER A 65 4.65 -15.18 36.82
CA SER A 65 4.02 -14.41 35.74
C SER A 65 4.80 -13.12 35.42
N VAL A 66 5.34 -12.45 36.44
CA VAL A 66 6.22 -11.28 36.25
C VAL A 66 7.53 -11.69 35.55
N GLN A 67 8.12 -12.82 35.91
CA GLN A 67 9.33 -13.33 35.26
C GLN A 67 9.08 -13.72 33.80
N ALA A 68 7.96 -14.40 33.53
CA ALA A 68 7.54 -14.78 32.19
C ALA A 68 7.27 -13.55 31.30
N ALA A 69 6.65 -12.50 31.84
CA ALA A 69 6.42 -11.24 31.12
C ALA A 69 7.74 -10.60 30.68
N ARG A 70 8.75 -10.54 31.55
CA ARG A 70 10.08 -10.00 31.21
C ARG A 70 10.78 -10.82 30.14
N PHE A 71 10.72 -12.15 30.24
CA PHE A 71 11.27 -13.04 29.21
C PHE A 71 10.58 -12.80 27.86
N HIS A 72 9.26 -12.69 27.86
CA HIS A 72 8.47 -12.43 26.65
C HIS A 72 8.83 -11.09 26.00
N GLU A 73 8.98 -10.03 26.80
CA GLU A 73 9.43 -8.71 26.32
C GLU A 73 10.81 -8.80 25.67
N GLN A 74 11.78 -9.47 26.32
CA GLN A 74 13.12 -9.69 25.78
C GLN A 74 13.09 -10.51 24.49
N PHE A 75 12.25 -11.54 24.43
CA PHE A 75 12.07 -12.36 23.23
C PHE A 75 11.54 -11.54 22.04
N VAL A 76 10.48 -10.74 22.26
CA VAL A 76 9.92 -9.87 21.21
C VAL A 76 10.93 -8.81 20.77
N GLN A 77 11.71 -8.27 21.70
CA GLN A 77 12.77 -7.30 21.39
C GLN A 77 13.88 -7.93 20.54
N ALA A 78 14.34 -9.13 20.90
CA ALA A 78 15.34 -9.87 20.14
C ALA A 78 14.85 -10.23 18.73
N LEU A 79 13.59 -10.67 18.61
CA LEU A 79 12.98 -10.99 17.31
C LEU A 79 12.90 -9.76 16.40
N SER A 80 12.51 -8.61 16.96
CA SER A 80 12.46 -7.34 16.24
C SER A 80 13.85 -6.88 15.79
N ALA A 81 14.86 -6.99 16.65
CA ALA A 81 16.24 -6.66 16.32
C ALA A 81 16.81 -7.60 15.23
N GLY A 82 16.45 -8.89 15.27
CA GLY A 82 16.80 -9.85 14.24
C GLY A 82 16.23 -9.46 12.87
N ALA A 83 14.95 -9.07 12.80
CA ALA A 83 14.33 -8.61 11.55
C ALA A 83 15.06 -7.40 10.95
N VAL A 84 15.40 -6.42 11.78
CA VAL A 84 16.17 -5.23 11.35
C VAL A 84 17.56 -5.63 10.85
N SER A 85 18.22 -6.58 11.51
CA SER A 85 19.56 -7.04 11.12
C SER A 85 19.55 -7.71 9.74
N TYR A 86 18.55 -8.54 9.42
CA TYR A 86 18.39 -9.12 8.09
C TYR A 86 18.12 -8.05 7.02
N ALA A 87 17.24 -7.10 7.30
CA ALA A 87 16.98 -5.98 6.38
C ALA A 87 18.24 -5.12 6.13
N ALA A 88 19.04 -4.89 7.18
CA ALA A 88 20.30 -4.17 7.08
C ALA A 88 21.35 -4.95 6.26
N ALA A 89 21.40 -6.28 6.38
CA ALA A 89 22.28 -7.11 5.58
C ALA A 89 21.93 -7.05 4.08
N GLU A 90 20.64 -7.11 3.73
CA GLU A 90 20.18 -6.93 2.34
C GLU A 90 20.58 -5.55 1.80
N ALA A 91 20.40 -4.49 2.59
CA ALA A 91 20.81 -3.14 2.20
C ALA A 91 22.33 -3.01 2.04
N ALA A 92 23.11 -3.62 2.94
CA ALA A 92 24.57 -3.63 2.88
C ALA A 92 25.10 -4.38 1.65
N ASN A 93 24.37 -5.40 1.16
CA ASN A 93 24.73 -6.10 -0.07
C ASN A 93 24.27 -5.36 -1.34
N ALA A 94 23.17 -4.62 -1.30
CA ALA A 94 22.68 -3.84 -2.44
C ALA A 94 23.50 -2.54 -2.67
N SER A 95 23.95 -1.88 -1.61
CA SER A 95 24.59 -0.56 -1.70
C SER A 95 25.90 -0.51 -2.50
N PRO A 96 26.83 -1.50 -2.42
CA PRO A 96 28.07 -1.47 -3.18
C PRO A 96 27.81 -1.66 -4.68
N MET A 97 26.78 -2.42 -5.06
CA MET A 97 26.39 -2.59 -6.46
C MET A 97 25.87 -1.28 -7.06
N GLN A 98 25.09 -0.51 -6.31
CA GLN A 98 24.60 0.81 -6.73
C GLN A 98 25.75 1.82 -6.85
N GLN A 99 26.70 1.81 -5.92
CA GLN A 99 27.89 2.65 -5.98
C GLN A 99 28.79 2.29 -7.16
N ALA A 100 29.00 1.00 -7.43
CA ALA A 100 29.75 0.56 -8.59
C ALA A 100 29.11 1.05 -9.91
N LEU A 101 27.79 0.94 -10.05
CA LEU A 101 27.07 1.48 -11.21
C LEU A 101 27.21 3.01 -11.29
N ALA A 102 27.15 3.72 -10.17
CA ALA A 102 27.35 5.16 -10.15
C ALA A 102 28.76 5.56 -10.61
N VAL A 103 29.80 4.84 -10.18
CA VAL A 103 31.19 5.07 -10.62
C VAL A 103 31.35 4.79 -12.11
N VAL A 104 30.79 3.69 -12.62
CA VAL A 104 30.83 3.35 -14.05
C VAL A 104 30.08 4.38 -14.90
N ASN A 105 28.96 4.89 -14.41
CA ASN A 105 28.13 5.86 -15.14
C ASN A 105 28.61 7.31 -14.99
N ALA A 106 29.40 7.64 -13.98
CA ALA A 106 29.78 9.02 -13.67
C ALA A 106 30.44 9.76 -14.86
N PRO A 107 31.40 9.17 -15.59
CA PRO A 107 32.03 9.86 -16.73
C PRO A 107 31.02 10.18 -17.84
N THR A 108 30.17 9.23 -18.20
CA THR A 108 29.22 9.40 -19.30
C THR A 108 28.04 10.27 -18.91
N GLN A 109 27.61 10.22 -17.65
CA GLN A 109 26.62 11.14 -17.12
C GLN A 109 27.14 12.58 -17.14
N ALA A 110 28.42 12.79 -16.80
CA ALA A 110 29.04 14.12 -16.84
C ALA A 110 29.24 14.66 -18.26
N LEU A 111 29.59 13.79 -19.21
CA LEU A 111 29.91 14.19 -20.59
C LEU A 111 28.70 14.25 -21.52
N ILE A 112 27.72 13.36 -21.34
CA ILE A 112 26.61 13.10 -22.28
C ILE A 112 25.25 13.31 -21.59
N GLY A 113 25.22 13.54 -20.28
CA GLY A 113 23.97 13.66 -19.52
C GLY A 113 23.17 12.36 -19.42
N ARG A 114 23.79 11.22 -19.79
CA ARG A 114 23.15 9.91 -19.85
C ARG A 114 24.04 8.83 -19.23
N PRO A 115 23.45 7.86 -18.50
CA PRO A 115 24.23 6.78 -17.92
C PRO A 115 24.74 5.85 -19.02
N LEU A 116 25.86 5.18 -18.79
CA LEU A 116 26.38 4.18 -19.70
C LEU A 116 25.54 2.90 -19.65
N ILE A 117 25.19 2.48 -18.43
CA ILE A 117 24.45 1.27 -18.10
C ILE A 117 23.37 1.63 -17.09
N GLY A 118 22.11 1.32 -17.42
CA GLY A 118 20.98 1.52 -16.52
C GLY A 118 19.69 1.80 -17.27
N ASN A 119 18.57 1.46 -16.66
CA ASN A 119 17.26 1.79 -17.22
C ASN A 119 16.95 3.27 -17.03
N GLY A 120 16.15 3.82 -17.95
CA GLY A 120 15.61 5.16 -17.83
C GLY A 120 14.59 5.24 -16.68
N ALA A 121 14.55 6.39 -16.00
CA ALA A 121 13.62 6.61 -14.90
C ALA A 121 12.17 6.64 -15.41
N ASN A 122 11.28 5.91 -14.75
CA ASN A 122 9.85 6.03 -15.02
C ASN A 122 9.34 7.39 -14.54
N ALA A 123 8.47 8.02 -15.33
CA ALA A 123 7.83 9.24 -14.88
C ALA A 123 6.85 8.96 -13.75
N THR A 124 6.88 9.81 -12.72
CA THR A 124 5.95 9.78 -11.58
C THR A 124 4.95 10.93 -11.61
N THR A 125 5.29 12.04 -12.28
CA THR A 125 4.41 13.19 -12.45
C THR A 125 3.40 12.96 -13.56
N PRO A 126 2.09 13.23 -13.39
CA PRO A 126 1.09 13.02 -14.42
C PRO A 126 1.45 13.66 -15.76
N GLY A 127 1.35 12.89 -16.84
CA GLY A 127 1.74 13.28 -18.20
C GLY A 127 3.25 13.46 -18.43
N GLY A 128 4.09 13.16 -17.43
CA GLY A 128 5.54 13.23 -17.54
C GLY A 128 6.11 12.12 -18.44
N ASN A 129 7.14 12.45 -19.22
CA ASN A 129 7.81 11.49 -20.09
C ASN A 129 8.80 10.62 -19.29
N GLY A 130 8.88 9.34 -19.65
CA GLY A 130 9.92 8.46 -19.13
C GLY A 130 11.31 8.90 -19.62
N GLY A 131 12.31 8.76 -18.76
CA GLY A 131 13.70 9.06 -19.10
C GLY A 131 14.29 8.03 -20.06
N ASP A 132 15.31 8.44 -20.80
CA ASP A 132 16.02 7.54 -21.69
C ASP A 132 16.88 6.52 -20.92
N GLY A 133 16.98 5.31 -21.47
CA GLY A 133 17.89 4.27 -21.00
C GLY A 133 19.35 4.60 -21.27
N GLY A 134 20.22 3.84 -20.61
CA GLY A 134 21.68 3.97 -20.73
C GLY A 134 22.19 3.73 -22.15
N ILE A 135 23.35 4.29 -22.45
CA ILE A 135 23.92 4.31 -23.80
C ILE A 135 24.20 2.90 -24.32
N LEU A 136 24.79 2.01 -23.50
CA LEU A 136 25.11 0.64 -23.92
C LEU A 136 24.01 -0.33 -23.56
N PHE A 137 23.57 -0.31 -22.31
CA PHE A 137 22.58 -1.24 -21.80
C PHE A 137 21.53 -0.50 -20.98
N GLY A 138 20.26 -0.68 -21.32
CA GLY A 138 19.18 -0.08 -20.58
C GLY A 138 17.89 0.04 -21.36
N ASN A 139 16.79 -0.33 -20.72
CA ASN A 139 15.46 -0.06 -21.23
C ASN A 139 15.10 1.41 -21.00
N GLY A 140 14.29 1.99 -21.89
CA GLY A 140 13.70 3.30 -21.67
C GLY A 140 12.66 3.27 -20.54
N GLY A 141 12.52 4.38 -19.82
CA GLY A 141 11.54 4.54 -18.75
C GLY A 141 10.12 4.68 -19.30
N ASN A 142 9.12 4.22 -18.55
CA ASN A 142 7.72 4.39 -18.91
C ASN A 142 7.26 5.84 -18.66
N GLY A 143 6.39 6.35 -19.53
CA GLY A 143 5.68 7.59 -19.29
C GLY A 143 4.66 7.46 -18.15
N ALA A 144 4.18 8.60 -17.64
CA ALA A 144 3.14 8.67 -16.60
C ALA A 144 1.78 9.01 -17.20
N ALA A 145 0.72 8.44 -16.63
CA ALA A 145 -0.65 8.71 -17.08
C ALA A 145 -1.00 10.19 -16.95
N GLY A 146 -1.77 10.73 -17.90
CA GLY A 146 -2.21 12.12 -17.88
C GLY A 146 -3.42 12.35 -16.96
N ASN A 147 -3.50 13.53 -16.34
CA ASN A 147 -4.72 14.02 -15.67
C ASN A 147 -5.84 14.33 -16.68
N PRO A 148 -7.10 14.50 -16.26
CA PRO A 148 -8.19 14.88 -17.16
C PRO A 148 -7.87 16.11 -18.03
N GLY A 149 -7.92 15.96 -19.35
CA GLY A 149 -7.53 17.00 -20.32
C GLY A 149 -6.02 17.10 -20.59
N GLN A 150 -5.20 16.27 -19.96
CA GLN A 150 -3.75 16.20 -20.13
C GLN A 150 -3.36 14.90 -20.85
N ALA A 151 -2.44 15.01 -21.81
CA ALA A 151 -1.93 13.85 -22.52
C ALA A 151 -1.14 12.91 -21.61
N GLY A 152 -1.10 11.63 -21.97
CA GLY A 152 -0.21 10.66 -21.34
C GLY A 152 1.23 10.94 -21.72
N GLY A 153 2.16 10.70 -20.80
CA GLY A 153 3.59 10.86 -21.05
C GLY A 153 4.12 9.83 -22.04
N SER A 154 5.10 10.22 -22.82
CA SER A 154 5.80 9.32 -23.74
C SER A 154 6.77 8.41 -22.99
N GLY A 155 7.01 7.21 -23.49
CA GLY A 155 8.09 6.35 -23.01
C GLY A 155 9.45 6.83 -23.50
N GLY A 156 10.49 6.66 -22.70
CA GLY A 156 11.87 7.00 -23.04
C GLY A 156 12.48 6.01 -24.04
N ALA A 157 13.51 6.44 -24.76
CA ALA A 157 14.22 5.59 -25.71
C ALA A 157 15.26 4.70 -25.01
N ALA A 158 15.51 3.50 -25.53
CA ALA A 158 16.67 2.70 -25.16
C ALA A 158 17.94 3.17 -25.89
N GLY A 159 19.12 2.72 -25.44
CA GLY A 159 20.40 2.99 -26.08
C GLY A 159 20.78 1.95 -27.13
N LEU A 160 21.91 1.28 -26.95
CA LEU A 160 22.42 0.26 -27.86
C LEU A 160 21.65 -1.07 -27.73
N ILE A 161 21.50 -1.55 -26.49
CA ILE A 161 20.76 -2.76 -26.16
C ILE A 161 19.71 -2.43 -25.08
N GLY A 162 18.44 -2.68 -25.39
CA GLY A 162 17.32 -2.45 -24.47
C GLY A 162 16.00 -2.20 -25.20
N ASN A 163 14.89 -2.35 -24.47
CA ASN A 163 13.56 -2.09 -24.99
C ASN A 163 13.14 -0.64 -24.71
N GLY A 164 12.41 -0.03 -25.63
CA GLY A 164 11.84 1.29 -25.43
C GLY A 164 10.78 1.28 -24.32
N GLY A 165 10.68 2.39 -23.60
CA GLY A 165 9.68 2.58 -22.55
C GLY A 165 8.27 2.65 -23.10
N ARG A 166 7.27 2.22 -22.32
CA ARG A 166 5.87 2.31 -22.75
C ARG A 166 5.35 3.74 -22.60
N GLY A 167 4.59 4.19 -23.58
CA GLY A 167 3.77 5.39 -23.48
C GLY A 167 2.59 5.18 -22.54
N ALA A 168 2.20 6.21 -21.81
CA ALA A 168 1.13 6.13 -20.83
C ALA A 168 -0.23 6.55 -21.38
N ALA A 169 -1.30 6.14 -20.71
CA ALA A 169 -2.65 6.55 -21.08
C ALA A 169 -2.87 8.06 -20.91
N GLY A 170 -3.64 8.65 -21.83
CA GLY A 170 -4.11 10.02 -21.71
C GLY A 170 -5.25 10.15 -20.71
N GLY A 171 -5.33 11.28 -20.01
CA GLY A 171 -6.50 11.55 -19.18
C GLY A 171 -7.74 11.90 -20.01
N ALA A 172 -8.91 11.92 -19.38
CA ALA A 172 -10.18 12.10 -20.08
C ALA A 172 -10.20 13.31 -21.05
N GLY A 173 -10.46 13.04 -22.33
CA GLY A 173 -10.44 14.02 -23.42
C GLY A 173 -9.05 14.34 -23.99
N ALA A 174 -8.01 13.60 -23.64
CA ALA A 174 -6.65 13.79 -24.11
C ALA A 174 -6.05 12.53 -24.76
N ARG A 175 -4.97 12.68 -25.51
CA ARG A 175 -4.28 11.60 -26.23
C ARG A 175 -3.39 10.79 -25.29
N GLY A 176 -3.15 9.52 -25.62
CA GLY A 176 -2.11 8.72 -24.97
C GLY A 176 -0.71 9.15 -25.43
N GLY A 177 0.29 8.80 -24.64
CA GLY A 177 1.70 9.07 -24.93
C GLY A 177 2.29 8.08 -25.92
N HIS A 178 3.36 8.48 -26.61
CA HIS A 178 4.04 7.61 -27.56
C HIS A 178 4.88 6.55 -26.83
N GLY A 179 5.07 5.39 -27.46
CA GLY A 179 6.07 4.44 -27.00
C GLY A 179 7.47 4.92 -27.36
N GLY A 180 8.46 4.60 -26.53
CA GLY A 180 9.86 4.93 -26.78
C GLY A 180 10.51 4.03 -27.82
N ALA A 181 11.60 4.50 -28.42
CA ALA A 181 12.37 3.70 -29.37
C ALA A 181 13.10 2.53 -28.67
N GLY A 182 13.17 1.39 -29.35
CA GLY A 182 13.97 0.24 -28.93
C GLY A 182 15.46 0.46 -29.19
N GLY A 183 16.29 -0.45 -28.69
CA GLY A 183 17.74 -0.37 -28.80
C GLY A 183 18.23 -0.52 -30.24
N LEU A 184 19.31 0.18 -30.56
CA LEU A 184 19.85 0.22 -31.92
C LEU A 184 20.30 -1.15 -32.45
N LEU A 185 20.90 -1.98 -31.60
CA LEU A 185 21.37 -3.32 -31.96
C LEU A 185 20.40 -4.41 -31.53
N PHE A 186 19.78 -4.25 -30.36
CA PHE A 186 18.86 -5.25 -29.84
C PHE A 186 17.83 -4.65 -28.89
N GLY A 187 16.56 -4.92 -29.17
CA GLY A 187 15.43 -4.58 -28.31
C GLY A 187 14.26 -3.99 -29.07
N ASN A 188 13.06 -4.16 -28.52
CA ASN A 188 11.82 -3.77 -29.14
C ASN A 188 11.45 -2.33 -28.79
N GLY A 189 10.73 -1.65 -29.68
CA GLY A 189 10.07 -0.39 -29.37
C GLY A 189 9.01 -0.57 -28.28
N GLY A 190 8.82 0.49 -27.49
CA GLY A 190 7.77 0.55 -26.48
C GLY A 190 6.39 0.67 -27.11
N SER A 191 5.38 0.12 -26.43
CA SER A 191 3.98 0.28 -26.84
C SER A 191 3.50 1.72 -26.61
N GLY A 192 2.73 2.28 -27.54
CA GLY A 192 2.01 3.54 -27.31
C GLY A 192 0.90 3.41 -26.27
N GLY A 193 0.58 4.53 -25.61
CA GLY A 193 -0.47 4.63 -24.63
C GLY A 193 -1.85 4.87 -25.24
N ALA A 194 -2.89 4.38 -24.56
CA ALA A 194 -4.27 4.57 -25.00
C ALA A 194 -4.73 6.03 -24.84
N GLY A 195 -5.58 6.51 -25.74
CA GLY A 195 -6.28 7.78 -25.58
C GLY A 195 -7.26 7.76 -24.40
N GLY A 196 -7.41 8.89 -23.73
CA GLY A 196 -8.35 9.02 -22.62
C GLY A 196 -9.80 9.04 -23.12
N PRO A 197 -10.75 8.58 -22.30
CA PRO A 197 -12.17 8.56 -22.67
C PRO A 197 -12.62 9.98 -23.04
N GLY A 198 -13.30 10.13 -24.19
CA GLY A 198 -13.77 11.43 -24.66
C GLY A 198 -14.70 12.09 -23.63
N ARG A 199 -14.66 13.43 -23.53
CA ARG A 199 -15.62 14.20 -22.71
C ARG A 199 -17.03 14.19 -23.33
N GLN A 200 -17.61 13.03 -23.59
CA GLN A 200 -18.98 12.91 -24.07
C GLN A 200 -19.89 12.57 -22.88
N GLY A 201 -20.74 13.50 -22.45
CA GLY A 201 -21.94 13.08 -21.71
C GLY A 201 -22.75 14.12 -20.93
N GLN A 202 -22.18 15.08 -20.20
CA GLN A 202 -23.00 15.91 -19.30
C GLN A 202 -23.98 16.87 -20.02
N ARG A 203 -23.81 17.08 -21.33
CA ARG A 203 -24.77 17.87 -22.13
C ARG A 203 -26.06 17.10 -22.45
N ARG A 204 -26.06 15.76 -22.46
CA ARG A 204 -27.28 14.96 -22.72
C ARG A 204 -28.23 14.95 -21.52
N ASP A 205 -27.69 15.00 -20.29
CA ASP A 205 -28.52 15.01 -19.08
C ASP A 205 -29.20 16.36 -18.80
N ARG A 206 -28.60 17.49 -19.18
CA ARG A 206 -29.29 18.79 -19.05
C ARG A 206 -30.48 18.91 -20.00
N CYS A 207 -30.39 18.34 -21.21
CA CYS A 207 -31.51 18.36 -22.15
C CYS A 207 -32.64 17.39 -21.72
N GLY A 208 -32.28 16.19 -21.25
CA GLY A 208 -33.23 15.21 -20.69
C GLY A 208 -33.94 15.70 -19.42
N ARG A 209 -33.21 16.33 -18.49
CA ARG A 209 -33.79 16.92 -17.26
C ARG A 209 -34.69 18.13 -17.55
N ARG A 210 -34.37 18.98 -18.54
CA ARG A 210 -35.26 20.07 -18.98
C ARG A 210 -36.57 19.53 -19.58
N ARG A 211 -36.51 18.51 -20.43
CA ARG A 211 -37.71 17.85 -20.99
C ARG A 211 -38.58 17.17 -19.92
N ARG A 212 -37.97 16.52 -18.92
CA ARG A 212 -38.71 15.93 -17.79
C ARG A 212 -39.35 16.97 -16.86
N ARG A 213 -38.71 18.14 -16.64
CA ARG A 213 -39.32 19.25 -15.88
C ARG A 213 -40.51 19.88 -16.61
N GLN A 214 -40.42 20.10 -17.92
CA GLN A 214 -41.56 20.62 -18.70
C GLN A 214 -42.76 19.67 -18.70
N ARG A 215 -42.55 18.35 -18.84
CA ARG A 215 -43.65 17.36 -18.75
C ARG A 215 -44.35 17.32 -17.38
N ARG A 216 -43.62 17.50 -16.27
CA ARG A 216 -44.22 17.57 -14.92
C ARG A 216 -45.08 18.82 -14.70
N VAL A 217 -44.73 19.96 -15.30
CA VAL A 217 -45.52 21.20 -15.18
C VAL A 217 -46.85 21.09 -15.95
N VAL A 218 -46.85 20.46 -17.13
CA VAL A 218 -48.07 20.23 -17.92
C VAL A 218 -48.99 19.22 -17.25
N GLY A 219 -48.46 18.12 -16.70
CA GLY A 219 -49.25 17.10 -15.99
C GLY A 219 -49.96 17.62 -14.73
N ARG A 220 -49.34 18.56 -13.99
CA ARG A 220 -49.99 19.18 -12.80
C ARG A 220 -51.11 20.15 -13.16
N ARG A 221 -51.09 20.77 -14.34
CA ARG A 221 -52.19 21.63 -14.82
C ARG A 221 -53.40 20.81 -15.28
N GLY A 222 -53.20 19.62 -15.85
CA GLY A 222 -54.27 18.69 -16.23
C GLY A 222 -55.02 18.09 -15.03
N CYS A 223 -54.31 17.65 -13.99
CA CYS A 223 -54.95 17.04 -12.82
C CYS A 223 -55.73 18.03 -11.92
N ARG A 224 -55.43 19.33 -11.98
CA ARG A 224 -56.24 20.35 -11.26
C ARG A 224 -57.57 20.68 -11.95
N ARG A 225 -57.69 20.48 -13.28
CA ARG A 225 -58.96 20.68 -14.00
C ARG A 225 -59.93 19.51 -13.85
N HIS A 226 -59.44 18.28 -13.71
CA HIS A 226 -60.32 17.10 -13.65
C HIS A 226 -60.95 16.80 -12.28
N ARG A 227 -60.46 17.40 -11.18
CA ARG A 227 -61.06 17.23 -9.83
C ARG A 227 -62.22 18.20 -9.51
N ARG A 228 -62.60 19.09 -10.43
CA ARG A 228 -63.74 20.02 -10.24
C ARG A 228 -65.07 19.56 -10.85
N TYR A 229 -65.12 18.41 -11.55
CA TYR A 229 -66.33 17.92 -12.24
C TYR A 229 -66.87 16.56 -11.71
N ARG A 230 -66.58 16.20 -10.45
CA ARG A 230 -67.14 15.00 -9.79
C ARG A 230 -67.66 15.28 -8.38
N ARG A 231 -68.43 16.37 -8.25
CA ARG A 231 -69.42 16.55 -7.17
C ARG A 231 -70.64 17.17 -7.84
N HIS A 232 -71.80 16.54 -7.63
CA HIS A 232 -73.16 16.87 -8.08
C HIS A 232 -73.76 15.90 -9.11
N GLY A 233 -74.54 14.97 -8.57
CA GLY A 233 -75.67 14.30 -9.17
C GLY A 233 -76.42 13.65 -8.01
N CYS A 234 -77.63 14.14 -7.69
CA CYS A 234 -78.63 13.33 -7.02
C CYS A 234 -78.90 12.08 -7.86
#